data_AF-M2SFM7-F1
#
_entry.id   AF-M2SFM7-F1
#
_cell.length_a   1.000
_cell.length_b   1.000
_cell.length_c   1.000
_cell.angle_alpha   90.00
_cell.angle_beta   90.00
_cell.angle_gamma   90.00
#
_symmetry.space_group_name_H-M   'P 1'
#
loop_
_entity.id
_entity.type
_entity.pdbx_description
1 polymer ?
#
loop_
_entity_poly.entity_id
_entity_poly.type
_entity_poly.pdbx_seq_one_letter_code
_entity_poly.pdbx_strand_id
1 'polypeptide(L)'
;MNKVNGTVLATPRVANATAKNDEQLAAANAAKRSGAAEKAATSQPSVQLSAMASEATSAEAPVDRSRVEAIRSAIASGNYPVDAAAIADRLLAFERG
;
A
#
# COMPACT_ATOMS: atom_id res chain seq x y z
N MET A 1 28.65 -32.73 -59.92
CA MET A 1 29.45 -32.34 -58.74
C MET A 1 28.81 -32.97 -57.51
N ASN A 2 29.56 -33.80 -56.79
CA ASN A 2 29.12 -34.60 -55.64
C ASN A 2 29.11 -33.77 -54.35
N LYS A 3 28.05 -33.85 -53.53
CA LYS A 3 28.12 -33.63 -52.07
C LYS A 3 27.19 -34.58 -51.33
N VAL A 4 27.81 -35.59 -50.73
CA VAL A 4 27.35 -36.39 -49.60
C VAL A 4 27.22 -35.54 -48.33
N ASN A 5 26.65 -36.14 -47.28
CA ASN A 5 26.59 -35.74 -45.84
C ASN A 5 25.21 -35.24 -45.40
N GLY A 6 24.52 -35.77 -44.38
CA GLY A 6 24.84 -36.74 -43.34
C GLY A 6 24.03 -36.39 -42.07
N THR A 7 23.59 -37.41 -41.32
CA THR A 7 23.24 -37.33 -39.86
C THR A 7 21.96 -36.53 -39.51
N VAL A 8 21.12 -36.78 -38.49
CA VAL A 8 21.15 -37.56 -37.23
C VAL A 8 19.68 -37.84 -36.83
N LEU A 9 19.45 -38.89 -36.04
CA LEU A 9 18.26 -39.18 -35.24
C LEU A 9 17.85 -38.00 -34.32
N ALA A 10 16.55 -37.79 -34.09
CA ALA A 10 16.02 -37.30 -32.80
C ALA A 10 14.52 -37.58 -32.64
N THR A 11 14.17 -38.37 -31.63
CA THR A 11 12.80 -38.68 -31.20
C THR A 11 12.15 -37.49 -30.47
N PRO A 12 10.88 -37.14 -30.75
CA PRO A 12 10.18 -36.03 -30.09
C PRO A 12 9.58 -36.48 -28.76
N ARG A 13 10.41 -36.78 -27.75
CA ARG A 13 9.91 -37.12 -26.38
C ARG A 13 9.95 -35.94 -25.41
N VAL A 14 10.66 -34.86 -25.75
CA VAL A 14 10.88 -33.72 -24.84
C VAL A 14 9.85 -32.60 -25.05
N ALA A 15 9.28 -32.45 -26.26
CA ALA A 15 8.27 -31.43 -26.54
C ALA A 15 6.96 -31.63 -25.76
N ASN A 16 6.56 -32.88 -25.50
CA ASN A 16 5.32 -33.20 -24.80
C ASN A 16 5.38 -33.03 -23.27
N ALA A 17 6.58 -32.99 -22.69
CA ALA A 17 6.75 -32.83 -21.25
C ALA A 17 6.62 -31.35 -20.83
N THR A 18 7.10 -30.42 -21.66
CA THR A 18 7.05 -28.98 -21.36
C THR A 18 5.62 -28.44 -21.41
N ALA A 19 4.85 -28.81 -22.44
CA ALA A 19 3.48 -28.32 -22.62
C ALA A 19 2.54 -28.65 -21.43
N LYS A 20 2.69 -29.83 -20.82
CA LYS A 20 1.88 -30.23 -19.66
C LYS A 20 2.19 -29.43 -18.39
N ASN A 21 3.44 -28.99 -18.23
CA ASN A 21 3.84 -28.18 -17.08
C ASN A 21 3.29 -26.76 -17.20
N ASP A 22 3.26 -26.20 -18.41
CA ASP A 22 2.73 -24.85 -18.66
C ASP A 22 1.21 -24.78 -18.42
N GLU A 23 0.46 -25.80 -18.83
CA GLU A 23 -0.99 -25.90 -18.56
C GLU A 23 -1.29 -26.05 -17.06
N GLN A 24 -0.48 -26.81 -16.33
CA GLN A 24 -0.64 -27.01 -14.90
C GLN A 24 -0.31 -25.74 -14.09
N LEU A 25 0.69 -24.96 -14.52
CA LEU A 25 1.00 -23.65 -13.96
C LEU A 25 -0.11 -22.63 -14.25
N ALA A 26 -0.69 -22.65 -15.45
CA ALA A 26 -1.80 -21.78 -15.83
C ALA A 26 -3.07 -22.09 -15.00
N ALA A 27 -3.40 -23.36 -14.81
CA ALA A 27 -4.55 -23.80 -14.00
C ALA A 27 -4.38 -23.43 -12.51
N ALA A 28 -3.18 -23.60 -11.95
CA ALA A 28 -2.87 -23.19 -10.58
C ALA A 28 -2.98 -21.66 -10.38
N ASN A 29 -2.62 -20.88 -11.40
CA ASN A 29 -2.70 -19.41 -11.36
C ASN A 29 -4.13 -18.88 -11.62
N ALA A 30 -4.98 -19.66 -12.30
CA ALA A 30 -6.41 -19.39 -12.41
C ALA A 30 -7.13 -19.67 -11.09
N ALA A 31 -6.83 -20.79 -10.41
CA ALA A 31 -7.39 -21.14 -9.11
C ALA A 31 -7.02 -20.14 -7.99
N LYS A 32 -5.81 -19.55 -8.03
CA LYS A 32 -5.40 -18.49 -7.10
C LYS A 32 -6.12 -17.16 -7.34
N ARG A 33 -6.53 -16.87 -8.57
CA ARG A 33 -7.29 -15.65 -8.92
C ARG A 33 -8.77 -15.78 -8.59
N SER A 34 -9.35 -16.98 -8.64
CA SER A 34 -10.74 -17.22 -8.26
C SER A 34 -10.98 -17.18 -6.74
N GLY A 35 -10.00 -17.57 -5.92
CA GLY A 35 -10.12 -17.53 -4.45
C GLY A 35 -10.00 -16.14 -3.81
N ALA A 36 -9.69 -15.09 -4.58
CA ALA A 36 -9.60 -13.71 -4.07
C ALA A 36 -10.95 -12.97 -4.08
N ALA A 37 -11.98 -13.53 -4.73
CA ALA A 37 -13.31 -12.93 -4.84
C ALA A 37 -14.29 -13.37 -3.72
N GLU A 38 -13.88 -14.29 -2.84
CA GLU A 38 -14.69 -14.82 -1.74
C GLU A 38 -14.46 -14.11 -0.40
N LYS A 39 -13.82 -12.94 -0.41
CA LYS A 39 -13.95 -11.98 0.71
C LYS A 39 -15.25 -11.17 0.54
N ALA A 40 -16.35 -11.88 0.40
CA ALA A 40 -17.68 -11.30 0.42
C ALA A 40 -17.98 -10.81 1.84
N ALA A 41 -18.06 -9.49 1.96
CA ALA A 41 -19.04 -8.80 2.78
C ALA A 41 -19.05 -9.09 4.29
N THR A 42 -18.03 -8.62 5.02
CA THR A 42 -18.30 -7.93 6.29
C THR A 42 -18.80 -6.52 5.96
N SER A 43 -20.05 -6.47 5.54
CA SER A 43 -20.77 -5.24 5.20
C SER A 43 -21.17 -4.51 6.47
N GLN A 44 -20.95 -3.20 6.49
CA GLN A 44 -21.52 -2.21 7.44
C GLN A 44 -20.82 -2.12 8.82
N PRO A 45 -19.66 -1.43 8.93
CA PRO A 45 -19.64 0.01 9.29
C PRO A 45 -18.47 0.84 8.69
N SER A 46 -17.58 0.23 7.90
CA SER A 46 -16.32 0.86 7.47
C SER A 46 -16.48 1.89 6.34
N VAL A 47 -17.36 1.65 5.38
CA VAL A 47 -17.57 2.55 4.24
C VAL A 47 -18.20 3.88 4.68
N GLN A 48 -19.08 3.85 5.68
CA GLN A 48 -19.72 5.04 6.25
C GLN A 48 -18.71 5.89 7.04
N LEU A 49 -17.82 5.27 7.82
CA LEU A 49 -16.76 5.98 8.53
C LEU A 49 -15.77 6.66 7.56
N SER A 50 -15.41 5.99 6.46
CA SER A 50 -14.53 6.59 5.44
C SER A 50 -15.16 7.80 4.75
N ALA A 51 -16.47 7.76 4.49
CA ALA A 51 -17.19 8.91 3.92
C ALA A 51 -17.20 10.09 4.90
N MET A 52 -17.57 9.84 6.17
CA MET A 52 -17.58 10.88 7.21
C MET A 52 -16.20 11.46 7.50
N ALA A 53 -15.14 10.63 7.52
CA ALA A 53 -13.77 11.08 7.69
C ALA A 53 -13.30 11.93 6.49
N SER A 54 -13.72 11.58 5.27
CA SER A 54 -13.41 12.36 4.08
C SER A 54 -14.11 13.73 4.10
N GLU A 55 -15.36 13.78 4.56
CA GLU A 55 -16.11 15.03 4.75
C GLU A 55 -15.50 15.90 5.87
N ALA A 56 -15.06 15.30 6.98
CA ALA A 56 -14.41 16.01 8.08
C ALA A 56 -13.02 16.56 7.70
N THR A 57 -12.25 15.84 6.87
CA THR A 57 -10.92 16.27 6.43
C THR A 57 -10.96 17.30 5.30
N SER A 58 -12.04 17.33 4.51
CA SER A 58 -12.21 18.30 3.41
C SER A 58 -12.33 19.74 3.91
N ALA A 59 -12.61 19.93 5.20
CA ALA A 59 -12.47 21.20 5.91
C ALA A 59 -11.08 21.27 6.55
N GLU A 60 -10.04 21.56 5.77
CA GLU A 60 -8.73 21.94 6.33
C GLU A 60 -8.97 23.09 7.32
N ALA A 61 -8.73 22.83 8.60
CA ALA A 61 -8.86 23.85 9.63
C ALA A 61 -7.97 25.06 9.25
N PRO A 62 -8.46 26.31 9.38
CA PRO A 62 -7.67 27.48 9.00
C PRO A 62 -6.33 27.51 9.76
N VAL A 63 -5.23 27.35 9.03
CA VAL A 63 -3.89 27.47 9.60
C VAL A 63 -3.54 28.95 9.71
N ASP A 64 -3.29 29.41 10.94
CA ASP A 64 -2.79 30.76 11.18
C ASP A 64 -1.31 30.86 10.79
N ARG A 65 -1.06 31.39 9.60
CA ARG A 65 0.29 31.62 9.05
C ARG A 65 1.12 32.57 9.92
N SER A 66 0.50 33.62 10.46
CA SER A 66 1.17 34.61 11.30
C SER A 66 1.70 33.98 12.58
N ARG A 67 0.89 33.10 13.20
CA ARG A 67 1.32 32.35 14.39
C ARG A 67 2.48 31.41 14.09
N VAL A 68 2.45 30.73 12.94
CA VAL A 68 3.53 29.82 12.52
C VAL A 68 4.84 30.58 12.32
N GLU A 69 4.81 31.76 11.70
CA GLU A 69 5.99 32.59 11.50
C GLU A 69 6.58 33.11 12.82
N ALA A 70 5.74 33.56 13.75
CA ALA A 70 6.19 33.98 15.07
C ALA A 70 6.88 32.85 15.85
N ILE A 71 6.29 31.64 15.83
CA ILE A 71 6.90 30.46 16.47
C ILE A 71 8.23 30.10 15.79
N ARG A 72 8.28 30.12 14.45
CA ARG A 72 9.51 29.84 13.71
C ARG A 72 10.64 30.80 14.09
N SER A 73 10.34 32.09 14.20
CA SER A 73 11.31 33.10 14.62
C SER A 73 11.79 32.89 16.07
N ALA A 74 10.88 32.57 17.00
CA ALA A 74 11.23 32.26 18.38
C ALA A 74 12.15 31.03 18.50
N ILE A 75 11.92 30.00 17.69
CA ILE A 75 12.79 28.82 17.64
C ILE A 75 14.16 29.18 17.04
N ALA A 76 14.19 29.92 15.93
CA ALA A 76 15.44 30.31 15.27
C ALA A 76 16.33 31.20 16.15
N SER A 77 15.71 32.06 16.97
CA SER A 77 16.41 32.89 17.97
C SER A 77 16.78 32.13 19.24
N GLY A 78 16.35 30.88 19.41
CA GLY A 78 16.57 30.09 20.62
C GLY A 78 15.75 30.54 21.84
N ASN A 79 14.84 31.49 21.68
CA ASN A 79 14.02 32.06 22.75
C ASN A 79 12.59 31.49 22.77
N TYR A 80 12.40 30.26 22.28
CA TYR A 80 11.11 29.60 22.39
C TYR A 80 10.89 29.12 23.83
N PRO A 81 9.86 29.60 24.55
CA PRO A 81 9.67 29.24 25.95
C PRO A 81 9.19 27.79 26.08
N VAL A 82 9.85 27.03 26.95
CA VAL A 82 9.44 25.68 27.32
C VAL A 82 8.68 25.75 28.64
N ASP A 83 7.37 25.56 28.58
CA ASP A 83 6.50 25.50 29.76
C ASP A 83 6.14 24.05 30.07
N ALA A 84 6.69 23.52 31.15
CA ALA A 84 6.46 22.15 31.58
C ALA A 84 4.99 21.87 31.96
N ALA A 85 4.30 22.84 32.54
CA ALA A 85 2.89 22.70 32.92
C ALA A 85 2.02 22.60 31.66
N ALA A 86 2.25 23.50 30.69
CA ALA A 86 1.53 23.47 29.41
C ALA A 86 1.77 22.17 28.62
N ILE A 87 2.96 21.58 28.71
CA ILE A 87 3.27 20.29 28.10
C ILE A 87 2.49 19.17 28.80
N ALA A 88 2.51 19.13 30.14
CA ALA A 88 1.79 18.12 30.91
C ALA A 88 0.27 18.17 30.65
N ASP A 89 -0.31 19.37 30.64
CA ASP A 89 -1.73 19.56 30.38
C ASP A 89 -2.13 19.05 28.99
N ARG A 90 -1.33 19.35 27.96
CA ARG A 90 -1.59 18.87 26.59
C ARG A 90 -1.43 17.36 26.47
N LEU A 91 -0.48 16.76 27.18
CA LEU A 91 -0.31 15.31 27.19
C LEU A 91 -1.51 14.63 27.85
N LEU A 92 -1.95 15.13 29.01
CA LEU A 92 -3.13 14.61 29.69
C LEU A 92 -4.40 14.80 28.87
N ALA A 93 -4.54 15.94 28.16
CA ALA A 93 -5.66 16.18 27.27
C ALA A 93 -5.66 15.21 26.07
N PHE A 94 -4.49 14.90 25.51
CA PHE A 94 -4.34 13.95 24.42
C PHE A 94 -4.70 12.51 24.83
N GLU A 95 -4.30 12.08 26.01
CA GLU A 95 -4.59 10.73 26.53
C GLU A 95 -6.06 10.52 26.95
N ARG A 96 -6.80 11.61 27.23
CA ARG A 96 -8.20 11.56 27.71
C ARG A 96 -9.24 11.83 26.62
N GLY A 97 -8.82 12.31 25.45
CA GLY A 97 -9.68 12.58 24.29
C GLY A 97 -9.86 11.33 23.43
#